data_AF-A0A5J4UVR3-F1
#
_entry.id   AF-A0A5J4UVR3-F1
#
_cell.length_a   1.000
_cell.length_b   1.000
_cell.length_c   1.000
_cell.angle_alpha   90.00
_cell.angle_beta   90.00
_cell.angle_gamma   90.00
#
_symmetry.space_group_name_H-M   'P 1'
#
loop_
_entity.id
_entity.type
_entity.pdbx_description
1 polymer ?
#
loop_
_entity_poly.entity_id
_entity_poly.type
_entity_poly.pdbx_seq_one_letter_code
_entity_poly.pdbx_strand_id
1 'polypeptide(L)'
;NVSQNSTGAFLTVAEALAIPCTEEGGYEIKLLDLEHIEQLEITQSSLIHIKGTNKNPVIWYSIANSKNTIGLIQGNLTLENIEFRYQLLKDPKVTISPAFCLIGVYGYNYPPDQIFIYTSLTARNCIFQSVSYVTDEFNEYLYDISVGNINQLDIDKCSFKGVGMAELSNILFLEVVHIDEVVLSNSTFSDILIFKEGTAVMFTGNGEFKSIIINKCEFINMNYSDVGLCSAVSIQSYDNSVKAYVTDNKFINCNNLNPYTGAIFIVNPSSYPKKPNEFVVEGNTFTNNAGNYSGAIFLDSFNTLSSFSFKNNKFSKNLNNQTSGIGKDVFIHFSEIPDGWTKDNIGSKISEIFEGSQTDAGKDSIYYLVGDLDREEVPEIHGDISLPELRNKWWQNKYAIIGISVGSLVLVVAVVSIVIIGVIVYRKKKGKHGSSGIEGEYLLAYGQKESK
;
A
#
# COMPACT_ATOMS: atom_id res chain seq x y z
N ASN A 1 1.91 25.40 -24.83
CA ASN A 1 2.06 24.06 -25.44
C ASN A 1 3.53 23.68 -25.44
N VAL A 2 3.84 22.46 -25.01
CA VAL A 2 5.18 21.91 -25.00
C VAL A 2 5.19 20.63 -25.83
N SER A 3 6.15 20.54 -26.74
CA SER A 3 6.36 19.36 -27.58
C SER A 3 7.81 19.30 -28.06
N GLN A 4 8.41 18.13 -27.95
CA GLN A 4 9.75 17.80 -28.44
C GLN A 4 9.74 17.40 -29.92
N ASN A 5 8.55 17.19 -30.52
CA ASN A 5 8.40 16.76 -31.93
C ASN A 5 7.66 17.78 -32.82
N SER A 6 6.96 18.76 -32.25
CA SER A 6 6.11 19.68 -33.02
C SER A 6 6.77 21.04 -33.25
N THR A 7 6.76 21.51 -34.50
CA THR A 7 7.26 22.86 -34.83
C THR A 7 6.34 23.95 -34.27
N GLY A 8 6.91 24.97 -33.63
CA GLY A 8 6.17 26.12 -33.08
C GLY A 8 5.65 25.94 -31.65
N ALA A 9 5.91 24.80 -31.01
CA ALA A 9 5.76 24.62 -29.56
C ALA A 9 7.09 24.90 -28.84
N PHE A 10 7.03 25.13 -27.52
CA PHE A 10 8.23 25.12 -26.67
C PHE A 10 8.76 23.68 -26.58
N LEU A 11 10.08 23.49 -26.53
CA LEU A 11 10.69 22.16 -26.47
C LEU A 11 10.64 21.59 -25.04
N THR A 12 10.70 22.46 -24.04
CA THR A 12 10.68 22.09 -22.63
C THR A 12 9.65 22.91 -21.85
N VAL A 13 9.26 22.40 -20.69
CA VAL A 13 8.44 23.13 -19.73
C VAL A 13 9.22 24.32 -19.19
N ALA A 14 10.51 24.17 -18.91
CA ALA A 14 11.37 25.28 -18.47
C ALA A 14 11.37 26.45 -19.47
N GLU A 15 11.45 26.18 -20.77
CA GLU A 15 11.35 27.22 -21.81
C GLU A 15 10.00 27.95 -21.79
N ALA A 16 8.91 27.20 -21.58
CA ALA A 16 7.58 27.80 -21.48
C ALA A 16 7.43 28.67 -20.23
N LEU A 17 7.98 28.24 -19.10
CA LEU A 17 7.96 29.00 -17.83
C LEU A 17 8.86 30.23 -17.87
N ALA A 18 9.91 30.25 -18.70
CA ALA A 18 10.78 31.41 -18.87
C ALA A 18 10.08 32.63 -19.50
N ILE A 19 8.91 32.43 -20.13
CA ILE A 19 8.06 33.52 -20.60
C ILE A 19 7.27 34.07 -19.41
N PRO A 20 7.40 35.36 -19.05
CA PRO A 20 6.66 35.92 -17.93
C PRO A 20 5.14 35.82 -18.13
N CYS A 21 4.44 35.27 -17.16
CA CYS A 21 2.98 35.26 -17.14
C CYS A 21 2.46 36.36 -16.19
N THR A 22 1.60 37.23 -16.72
CA THR A 22 0.92 38.27 -15.94
C THR A 22 -0.55 37.93 -15.66
N GLU A 23 -1.01 36.76 -16.10
CA GLU A 23 -2.38 36.32 -15.87
C GLU A 23 -2.54 35.81 -14.44
N GLU A 24 -3.65 36.17 -13.80
CA GLU A 24 -3.96 35.80 -12.41
C GLU A 24 -4.05 34.27 -12.21
N GLY A 25 -4.47 33.54 -13.25
CA GLY A 25 -4.54 32.08 -13.25
C GLY A 25 -3.20 31.36 -13.41
N GLY A 26 -2.11 32.10 -13.66
CA GLY A 26 -0.78 31.54 -13.87
C GLY A 26 -0.63 30.77 -15.18
N TYR A 27 0.16 29.70 -15.17
CA TYR A 27 0.54 28.95 -16.37
C TYR A 27 -0.37 27.73 -16.57
N GLU A 28 -0.89 27.56 -17.78
CA GLU A 28 -1.45 26.27 -18.26
C GLU A 28 -0.53 25.67 -19.34
N ILE A 29 0.15 24.58 -18.99
CA ILE A 29 1.11 23.90 -19.86
C ILE A 29 0.52 22.56 -20.31
N LYS A 30 0.42 22.40 -21.63
CA LYS A 30 -0.08 21.21 -22.29
C LYS A 30 1.07 20.43 -22.92
N LEU A 31 1.30 19.22 -22.44
CA LEU A 31 2.24 18.27 -23.04
C LEU A 31 1.53 17.57 -24.21
N LEU A 32 2.06 17.73 -25.41
CA LEU A 32 1.43 17.24 -26.64
C LEU A 32 1.94 15.84 -27.05
N ASP A 33 3.19 15.53 -26.73
CA ASP A 33 3.80 14.25 -27.07
C ASP A 33 3.35 13.11 -26.14
N LEU A 34 3.57 11.87 -26.58
CA LEU A 34 3.34 10.68 -25.76
C LEU A 34 4.39 10.52 -24.66
N GLU A 35 5.60 10.99 -24.92
CA GLU A 35 6.74 10.96 -24.01
C GLU A 35 7.33 12.36 -23.89
N HIS A 36 7.78 12.71 -22.69
CA HIS A 36 8.41 13.99 -22.39
C HIS A 36 9.67 13.75 -21.54
N ILE A 37 10.81 14.15 -22.06
CA ILE A 37 12.11 13.93 -21.42
C ILE A 37 12.66 15.26 -20.91
N GLU A 38 12.57 15.49 -19.60
CA GLU A 38 13.03 16.74 -18.98
C GLU A 38 13.26 16.55 -17.48
N GLN A 39 14.34 17.12 -16.98
CA GLN A 39 14.43 17.49 -15.56
C GLN A 39 13.99 18.94 -15.42
N LEU A 40 13.05 19.20 -14.53
CA LEU A 40 12.44 20.50 -14.32
C LEU A 40 12.66 20.97 -12.88
N GLU A 41 13.28 22.13 -12.70
CA GLU A 41 13.34 22.83 -11.42
C GLU A 41 12.46 24.08 -11.46
N ILE A 42 11.53 24.22 -10.52
CA ILE A 42 10.56 25.31 -10.42
C ILE A 42 10.91 26.15 -9.18
N THR A 43 11.47 27.33 -9.42
CA THR A 43 11.87 28.28 -8.37
C THR A 43 11.01 29.54 -8.32
N GLN A 44 10.01 29.66 -9.21
CA GLN A 44 9.13 30.81 -9.28
C GLN A 44 7.85 30.60 -8.46
N SER A 45 7.44 31.62 -7.72
CA SER A 45 6.17 31.63 -7.01
C SER A 45 5.02 31.94 -7.97
N SER A 46 4.47 30.91 -8.62
CA SER A 46 3.38 31.02 -9.57
C SER A 46 2.39 29.85 -9.44
N LEU A 47 1.18 30.03 -9.95
CA LEU A 47 0.24 28.93 -10.19
C LEU A 47 0.64 28.26 -11.50
N ILE A 48 0.91 26.96 -11.48
CA ILE A 48 1.37 26.20 -12.66
C ILE A 48 0.55 24.93 -12.76
N HIS A 49 -0.16 24.74 -13.88
CA HIS A 49 -0.87 23.51 -14.21
C HIS A 49 -0.21 22.85 -15.42
N ILE A 50 0.41 21.69 -15.23
CA ILE A 50 0.98 20.88 -16.32
C ILE A 50 0.11 19.66 -16.53
N LYS A 51 -0.33 19.45 -17.77
CA LYS A 51 -1.22 18.32 -18.10
C LYS A 51 -0.89 17.62 -19.39
N GLY A 52 -1.04 16.30 -19.38
CA GLY A 52 -1.03 15.47 -20.57
C GLY A 52 -2.31 15.67 -21.38
N THR A 53 -2.18 15.92 -22.69
CA THR A 53 -3.35 16.14 -23.58
C THR A 53 -3.91 14.87 -24.22
N ASN A 54 -3.20 13.75 -24.08
CA ASN A 54 -3.55 12.48 -24.68
C ASN A 54 -4.60 11.73 -23.87
N LYS A 55 -5.31 10.80 -24.53
CA LYS A 55 -6.26 9.90 -23.85
C LYS A 55 -5.56 9.03 -22.80
N ASN A 56 -4.33 8.63 -23.07
CA ASN A 56 -3.46 7.95 -22.12
C ASN A 56 -2.53 8.99 -21.47
N PRO A 57 -2.07 8.76 -20.23
CA PRO A 57 -1.10 9.64 -19.58
C PRO A 57 0.15 9.84 -20.43
N VAL A 58 0.70 11.06 -20.39
CA VAL A 58 2.01 11.36 -20.99
C VAL A 58 3.09 10.76 -20.10
N ILE A 59 4.04 10.02 -20.67
CA ILE A 59 5.14 9.45 -19.92
C ILE A 59 6.20 10.53 -19.73
N TRP A 60 6.49 10.89 -18.48
CA TRP A 60 7.55 11.82 -18.13
C TRP A 60 8.67 11.10 -17.38
N TYR A 61 9.88 11.22 -17.90
CA TYR A 61 11.09 10.78 -17.19
C TYR A 61 12.26 11.75 -17.41
N SER A 62 13.30 11.59 -16.62
CA SER A 62 14.58 12.27 -16.79
C SER A 62 15.69 11.26 -17.06
N ILE A 63 16.69 11.69 -17.82
CA ILE A 63 17.98 10.99 -17.98
C ILE A 63 19.13 11.83 -17.42
N ALA A 64 18.83 12.99 -16.84
CA ALA A 64 19.83 13.86 -16.25
C ALA A 64 20.35 13.26 -14.94
N ASN A 65 21.64 13.49 -14.65
CA ASN A 65 22.21 13.18 -13.35
C ASN A 65 21.70 14.23 -12.33
N SER A 66 20.53 13.96 -11.77
CA SER A 66 19.76 14.90 -10.96
C SER A 66 19.07 14.16 -9.82
N LYS A 67 18.75 14.90 -8.74
CA LYS A 67 18.05 14.32 -7.59
C LYS A 67 16.59 14.02 -7.91
N ASN A 68 15.96 14.77 -8.80
CA ASN A 68 14.55 14.60 -9.13
C ASN A 68 14.22 14.83 -10.60
N THR A 69 13.08 14.30 -11.05
CA THR A 69 12.53 14.66 -12.37
C THR A 69 11.89 16.04 -12.29
N ILE A 70 11.11 16.29 -11.24
CA ILE A 70 10.57 17.61 -10.92
C ILE A 70 11.04 18.02 -9.52
N GLY A 71 11.68 19.18 -9.43
CA GLY A 71 12.03 19.86 -8.18
C GLY A 71 11.17 21.10 -8.01
N LEU A 72 10.23 21.09 -7.06
CA LEU A 72 9.38 22.25 -6.76
C LEU A 72 9.89 22.95 -5.49
N ILE A 73 10.40 24.16 -5.68
CA ILE A 73 10.96 24.98 -4.60
C ILE A 73 9.96 26.05 -4.15
N GLN A 74 9.25 26.67 -5.10
CA GLN A 74 8.26 27.72 -4.83
C GLN A 74 7.04 27.57 -5.72
N GLY A 75 5.89 28.10 -5.27
CA GLY A 75 4.65 28.18 -6.04
C GLY A 75 3.71 26.99 -5.84
N ASN A 76 2.65 26.96 -6.65
CA ASN A 76 1.62 25.92 -6.58
C ASN A 76 1.62 25.14 -7.90
N LEU A 77 1.99 23.87 -7.82
CA LEU A 77 2.06 22.99 -8.98
C LEU A 77 0.88 22.03 -8.99
N THR A 78 0.14 22.00 -10.10
CA THR A 78 -0.82 20.95 -10.42
C THR A 78 -0.30 20.10 -11.56
N LEU A 79 -0.23 18.80 -11.36
CA LEU A 79 0.12 17.79 -12.36
C LEU A 79 -1.10 16.95 -12.67
N GLU A 80 -1.40 16.74 -13.95
CA GLU A 80 -2.59 15.99 -14.37
C GLU A 80 -2.31 15.07 -15.56
N ASN A 81 -2.75 13.81 -15.45
CA ASN A 81 -2.70 12.84 -16.56
C ASN A 81 -1.27 12.60 -17.06
N ILE A 82 -0.35 12.33 -16.14
CA ILE A 82 1.08 12.08 -16.39
C ILE A 82 1.49 10.78 -15.71
N GLU A 83 2.26 9.95 -16.41
CA GLU A 83 2.94 8.78 -15.86
C GLU A 83 4.42 9.09 -15.64
N PHE A 84 4.87 9.08 -14.39
CA PHE A 84 6.27 9.28 -14.03
C PHE A 84 7.01 7.95 -13.96
N ARG A 85 8.21 7.92 -14.55
CA ARG A 85 9.08 6.73 -14.57
C ARG A 85 10.51 7.05 -14.20
N TYR A 86 11.11 6.13 -13.48
CA TYR A 86 12.56 6.05 -13.36
C TYR A 86 13.19 5.47 -14.62
N GLN A 87 14.43 5.85 -14.90
CA GLN A 87 15.26 5.28 -15.95
C GLN A 87 16.48 4.60 -15.35
N LEU A 88 16.70 3.34 -15.73
CA LEU A 88 17.93 2.62 -15.43
C LEU A 88 18.97 2.90 -16.52
N LEU A 89 20.06 3.54 -16.14
CA LEU A 89 21.16 3.89 -17.03
C LEU A 89 22.27 2.84 -16.88
N LYS A 90 22.86 2.41 -18.01
CA LYS A 90 23.89 1.37 -18.05
C LYS A 90 25.20 1.92 -18.62
N ASP A 91 26.07 2.52 -17.80
CA ASP A 91 27.52 2.68 -18.07
C ASP A 91 28.27 3.41 -16.93
N PRO A 92 29.37 2.91 -16.32
CA PRO A 92 29.90 1.53 -16.30
C PRO A 92 29.24 0.62 -15.24
N LYS A 93 28.34 1.18 -14.43
CA LYS A 93 27.50 0.48 -13.45
C LYS A 93 26.04 0.87 -13.68
N VAL A 94 25.11 0.03 -13.23
CA VAL A 94 23.68 0.36 -13.29
C VAL A 94 23.41 1.49 -12.29
N THR A 95 22.98 2.64 -12.80
CA THR A 95 22.48 3.76 -12.01
C THR A 95 21.02 4.01 -12.33
N ILE A 96 20.35 4.78 -11.47
CA ILE A 96 18.96 5.18 -11.64
C ILE A 96 18.87 6.69 -11.80
N SER A 97 18.00 7.15 -12.69
CA SER A 97 17.65 8.55 -12.85
C SER A 97 16.13 8.72 -12.68
N PRO A 98 15.68 9.69 -11.88
CA PRO A 98 16.47 10.50 -10.96
C PRO A 98 17.09 9.68 -9.82
N ALA A 99 18.13 10.23 -9.18
CA ALA A 99 18.90 9.53 -8.14
C ALA A 99 18.21 9.51 -6.76
N PHE A 100 17.11 10.24 -6.57
CA PHE A 100 16.40 10.29 -5.29
C PHE A 100 14.89 10.13 -5.46
N CYS A 101 14.19 11.09 -6.08
CA CYS A 101 12.73 11.02 -6.21
C CYS A 101 12.18 11.45 -7.55
N LEU A 102 11.01 10.96 -7.98
CA LEU A 102 10.41 11.47 -9.23
C LEU A 102 9.98 12.93 -9.05
N ILE A 103 9.29 13.23 -7.94
CA ILE A 103 8.90 14.58 -7.56
C ILE A 103 9.47 14.90 -6.18
N GLY A 104 10.32 15.93 -6.12
CA GLY A 104 10.82 16.50 -4.88
C GLY A 104 10.21 17.86 -4.63
N VAL A 105 9.59 18.07 -3.48
CA VAL A 105 9.06 19.37 -3.08
C VAL A 105 9.69 19.80 -1.76
N TYR A 106 10.42 20.91 -1.76
CA TYR A 106 11.11 21.38 -0.57
C TYR A 106 10.91 22.87 -0.37
N GLY A 107 10.21 23.24 0.71
CA GLY A 107 10.28 24.60 1.23
C GLY A 107 11.63 24.82 1.91
N TYR A 108 12.34 25.88 1.50
CA TYR A 108 13.56 26.29 2.17
C TYR A 108 13.25 26.96 3.52
N ASN A 109 13.93 26.52 4.56
CA ASN A 109 14.11 27.27 5.81
C ASN A 109 15.56 27.80 5.83
N TYR A 110 15.78 29.03 5.36
CA TYR A 110 17.08 29.71 5.47
C TYR A 110 16.84 31.23 5.36
N PRO A 111 17.26 32.09 6.31
CA PRO A 111 17.43 31.97 7.78
C PRO A 111 16.08 32.14 8.53
N PRO A 112 16.01 32.09 9.89
CA PRO A 112 14.78 32.22 10.70
C PRO A 112 13.96 33.51 10.52
N ASP A 113 14.48 34.45 9.72
CA ASP A 113 13.89 35.77 9.49
C ASP A 113 13.17 35.86 8.13
N GLN A 114 13.13 34.76 7.35
CA GLN A 114 12.51 34.72 6.01
C GLN A 114 11.14 34.01 6.01
N ILE A 115 10.25 34.60 5.21
CA ILE A 115 8.84 34.30 5.02
C ILE A 115 8.65 32.83 4.61
N PHE A 116 7.74 32.13 5.29
CA PHE A 116 7.26 30.81 4.87
C PHE A 116 6.75 30.88 3.43
N ILE A 117 7.38 30.11 2.54
CA ILE A 117 6.95 30.01 1.15
C ILE A 117 5.82 28.97 1.12
N TYR A 118 4.63 29.42 0.72
CA TYR A 118 3.44 28.57 0.56
C TYR A 118 3.56 27.72 -0.70
N THR A 119 4.43 26.71 -0.68
CA THR A 119 4.53 25.74 -1.75
C THR A 119 3.39 24.73 -1.63
N SER A 120 2.75 24.37 -2.73
CA SER A 120 1.71 23.35 -2.75
C SER A 120 1.85 22.43 -3.97
N LEU A 121 1.60 21.15 -3.78
CA LEU A 121 1.58 20.16 -4.84
C LEU A 121 0.20 19.52 -4.93
N THR A 122 -0.35 19.50 -6.14
CA THR A 122 -1.54 18.74 -6.49
C THR A 122 -1.20 17.75 -7.61
N ALA A 123 -1.45 16.46 -7.41
CA ALA A 123 -1.32 15.43 -8.44
C ALA A 123 -2.66 14.74 -8.68
N ARG A 124 -3.13 14.72 -9.93
CA ARG A 124 -4.44 14.18 -10.31
C ARG A 124 -4.34 13.22 -11.48
N ASN A 125 -4.93 12.03 -11.33
CA ASN A 125 -4.90 11.02 -12.39
C ASN A 125 -3.48 10.70 -12.87
N CYS A 126 -2.50 10.74 -11.97
CA CYS A 126 -1.10 10.44 -12.27
C CYS A 126 -0.78 8.98 -11.98
N ILE A 127 0.22 8.46 -12.67
CA ILE A 127 0.77 7.12 -12.44
C ILE A 127 2.23 7.26 -12.05
N PHE A 128 2.65 6.54 -11.02
CA PHE A 128 4.04 6.45 -10.58
C PHE A 128 4.46 5.00 -10.69
N GLN A 129 5.51 4.74 -11.47
CA GLN A 129 5.97 3.39 -11.77
C GLN A 129 7.40 3.22 -11.24
N SER A 130 7.53 2.42 -10.19
CA SER A 130 8.82 2.04 -9.63
C SER A 130 9.53 1.00 -10.53
N VAL A 131 10.83 0.80 -10.28
CA VAL A 131 11.69 -0.18 -10.96
C VAL A 131 12.45 -1.02 -9.95
N SER A 132 12.88 -2.23 -10.34
CA SER A 132 13.75 -3.06 -9.49
C SER A 132 15.11 -2.38 -9.40
N TYR A 133 15.38 -1.77 -8.25
CA TYR A 133 16.64 -1.11 -7.98
C TYR A 133 16.98 -1.27 -6.51
N VAL A 134 18.12 -1.93 -6.29
CA VAL A 134 18.66 -2.25 -4.97
C VAL A 134 20.08 -1.72 -4.93
N THR A 135 20.36 -0.85 -3.95
CA THR A 135 21.71 -0.33 -3.68
C THR A 135 22.20 -0.86 -2.34
N ASP A 136 23.49 -1.18 -2.26
CA ASP A 136 24.15 -1.56 -1.01
C ASP A 136 24.50 -0.35 -0.13
N GLU A 137 24.36 0.86 -0.67
CA GLU A 137 24.63 2.10 0.08
C GLU A 137 23.52 2.30 1.12
N PHE A 138 23.92 2.31 2.39
CA PHE A 138 23.02 2.15 3.55
C PHE A 138 21.98 3.28 3.73
N ASN A 139 22.07 4.40 3.00
CA ASN A 139 21.34 5.64 3.32
C ASN A 139 20.49 6.24 2.18
N GLU A 140 20.32 5.57 1.05
CA GLU A 140 19.54 6.13 -0.07
C GLU A 140 18.21 5.40 -0.24
N TYR A 141 17.16 5.88 0.45
CA TYR A 141 15.79 5.61 0.05
C TYR A 141 15.48 6.44 -1.18
N LEU A 142 14.79 5.82 -2.13
CA LEU A 142 14.22 6.51 -3.27
C LEU A 142 12.72 6.64 -3.04
N TYR A 143 12.12 7.70 -3.58
CA TYR A 143 10.70 7.96 -3.40
C TYR A 143 10.03 8.36 -4.72
N ASP A 144 8.85 7.85 -5.01
CA ASP A 144 8.09 8.43 -6.12
C ASP A 144 7.82 9.93 -5.83
N ILE A 145 7.41 10.26 -4.60
CA ILE A 145 7.24 11.63 -4.14
C ILE A 145 7.90 11.82 -2.76
N SER A 146 8.75 12.83 -2.61
CA SER A 146 9.25 13.29 -1.30
C SER A 146 8.93 14.78 -1.12
N VAL A 147 8.31 15.10 0.00
CA VAL A 147 7.79 16.44 0.32
C VAL A 147 8.30 16.88 1.68
N GLY A 148 8.80 18.12 1.77
CA GLY A 148 9.33 18.73 2.98
C GLY A 148 8.98 20.22 3.12
N ASN A 149 8.45 20.65 4.28
CA ASN A 149 8.20 22.06 4.63
C ASN A 149 7.26 22.80 3.66
N ILE A 150 6.06 22.26 3.39
CA ILE A 150 5.12 22.88 2.44
C ILE A 150 3.75 23.15 3.07
N ASN A 151 2.88 23.88 2.37
CA ASN A 151 1.54 24.19 2.84
C ASN A 151 0.56 23.02 2.58
N GLN A 152 0.52 22.52 1.36
CA GLN A 152 -0.50 21.54 0.99
C GLN A 152 0.02 20.49 0.00
N LEU A 153 -0.35 19.23 0.27
CA LEU A 153 -0.22 18.10 -0.65
C LEU A 153 -1.60 17.51 -0.93
N ASP A 154 -2.04 17.52 -2.19
CA ASP A 154 -3.30 16.93 -2.65
C ASP A 154 -3.02 15.87 -3.73
N ILE A 155 -3.33 14.60 -3.44
CA ILE A 155 -3.17 13.48 -4.36
C ILE A 155 -4.55 12.84 -4.55
N ASP A 156 -5.11 12.93 -5.76
CA ASP A 156 -6.42 12.37 -6.13
C ASP A 156 -6.32 11.45 -7.35
N LYS A 157 -6.90 10.25 -7.24
CA LYS A 157 -6.99 9.27 -8.34
C LYS A 157 -5.63 8.90 -8.93
N CYS A 158 -4.60 8.84 -8.10
CA CYS A 158 -3.26 8.45 -8.52
C CYS A 158 -3.04 6.95 -8.32
N SER A 159 -2.12 6.37 -9.09
CA SER A 159 -1.71 4.98 -8.97
C SER A 159 -0.19 4.90 -8.77
N PHE A 160 0.22 4.39 -7.62
CA PHE A 160 1.62 4.10 -7.28
C PHE A 160 1.84 2.60 -7.39
N LYS A 161 2.73 2.20 -8.29
CA LYS A 161 2.97 0.80 -8.64
C LYS A 161 4.42 0.46 -8.39
N GLY A 162 4.63 -0.44 -7.43
CA GLY A 162 5.90 -1.10 -7.24
C GLY A 162 6.24 -2.04 -8.39
N VAL A 163 7.31 -2.81 -8.21
CA VAL A 163 7.87 -3.68 -9.26
C VAL A 163 7.18 -5.04 -9.32
N GLY A 164 6.32 -5.34 -8.35
CA GLY A 164 5.77 -6.67 -8.16
C GLY A 164 6.37 -7.41 -6.97
N MET A 165 5.89 -8.63 -6.79
CA MET A 165 6.26 -9.52 -5.68
C MET A 165 7.46 -10.42 -5.96
N ALA A 166 8.05 -10.31 -7.15
CA ALA A 166 9.15 -11.17 -7.61
C ALA A 166 10.54 -10.53 -7.48
N GLU A 167 10.60 -9.19 -7.38
CA GLU A 167 11.84 -8.43 -7.39
C GLU A 167 11.84 -7.42 -6.24
N LEU A 168 13.03 -7.16 -5.67
CA LEU A 168 13.22 -6.19 -4.59
C LEU A 168 13.36 -4.76 -5.15
N SER A 169 12.89 -3.78 -4.38
CA SER A 169 13.16 -2.36 -4.67
C SER A 169 13.38 -1.55 -3.39
N ASN A 170 14.25 -0.54 -3.48
CA ASN A 170 14.44 0.50 -2.46
C ASN A 170 13.57 1.75 -2.71
N ILE A 171 12.67 1.71 -3.70
CA ILE A 171 11.79 2.82 -4.04
C ILE A 171 10.51 2.70 -3.22
N LEU A 172 10.29 3.68 -2.35
CA LEU A 172 9.08 3.89 -1.56
C LEU A 172 8.15 4.83 -2.32
N PHE A 173 6.87 4.89 -1.95
CA PHE A 173 5.91 5.69 -2.71
C PHE A 173 5.89 7.15 -2.28
N LEU A 174 5.76 7.41 -0.98
CA LEU A 174 5.53 8.76 -0.49
C LEU A 174 6.19 8.99 0.86
N GLU A 175 7.00 10.04 0.91
CA GLU A 175 7.50 10.62 2.15
C GLU A 175 6.98 12.05 2.30
N VAL A 176 6.41 12.34 3.46
CA VAL A 176 5.91 13.66 3.80
C VAL A 176 6.49 14.10 5.13
N VAL A 177 7.23 15.21 5.09
CA VAL A 177 7.90 15.81 6.24
C VAL A 177 7.43 17.25 6.44
N HIS A 178 7.01 17.63 7.65
CA HIS A 178 6.63 19.01 8.00
C HIS A 178 5.65 19.66 7.00
N ILE A 179 4.36 19.35 7.11
CA ILE A 179 3.34 19.93 6.24
C ILE A 179 2.11 20.34 7.03
N ASP A 180 1.45 21.41 6.59
CA ASP A 180 0.20 21.86 7.21
C ASP A 180 -0.95 20.88 6.87
N GLU A 181 -1.18 20.63 5.58
CA GLU A 181 -2.33 19.82 5.12
C GLU A 181 -1.93 18.75 4.08
N VAL A 182 -2.34 17.51 4.35
CA VAL A 182 -2.28 16.40 3.38
C VAL A 182 -3.66 15.87 3.08
N VAL A 183 -3.94 15.67 1.79
CA VAL A 183 -5.09 14.91 1.31
C VAL A 183 -4.62 13.85 0.33
N LEU A 184 -4.77 12.58 0.71
CA LEU A 184 -4.68 11.43 -0.17
C LEU A 184 -6.08 10.88 -0.39
N SER A 185 -6.55 10.85 -1.63
CA SER A 185 -7.88 10.35 -1.93
C SER A 185 -7.98 9.52 -3.20
N ASN A 186 -8.88 8.54 -3.18
CA ASN A 186 -9.24 7.71 -4.34
C ASN A 186 -8.04 7.07 -5.07
N SER A 187 -6.93 6.82 -4.35
CA SER A 187 -5.66 6.42 -4.94
C SER A 187 -5.27 5.00 -4.57
N THR A 188 -4.45 4.36 -5.39
CA THR A 188 -3.99 2.98 -5.18
C THR A 188 -2.48 2.94 -5.04
N PHE A 189 -2.00 2.22 -4.03
CA PHE A 189 -0.61 1.91 -3.75
C PHE A 189 -0.45 0.39 -3.77
N SER A 190 0.35 -0.16 -4.68
CA SER A 190 0.41 -1.61 -4.82
C SER A 190 1.75 -2.21 -5.19
N ASP A 191 1.89 -3.48 -4.82
CA ASP A 191 2.88 -4.43 -5.35
C ASP A 191 4.33 -4.03 -5.06
N ILE A 192 4.59 -3.76 -3.79
CA ILE A 192 5.91 -3.40 -3.30
C ILE A 192 6.52 -4.54 -2.48
N LEU A 193 7.79 -4.83 -2.75
CA LEU A 193 8.61 -5.75 -1.96
C LEU A 193 9.93 -5.05 -1.63
N ILE A 194 10.08 -4.62 -0.38
CA ILE A 194 11.23 -3.87 0.12
C ILE A 194 12.03 -4.74 1.08
N PHE A 195 13.35 -4.61 1.06
CA PHE A 195 14.25 -5.32 1.98
C PHE A 195 14.95 -4.43 3.00
N LYS A 196 14.79 -3.10 2.93
CA LYS A 196 15.35 -2.13 3.86
C LYS A 196 14.29 -1.49 4.75
N GLU A 197 14.74 -0.78 5.79
CA GLU A 197 13.87 -0.08 6.73
C GLU A 197 13.12 1.08 6.02
N GLY A 198 11.90 0.87 5.58
CA GLY A 198 11.15 1.92 4.89
C GLY A 198 9.66 1.67 4.93
N THR A 199 8.89 2.71 5.25
CA THR A 199 7.44 2.69 5.12
C THR A 199 7.07 3.18 3.73
N ALA A 200 6.14 2.50 3.06
CA ALA A 200 5.79 2.85 1.68
C ALA A 200 5.14 4.24 1.58
N VAL A 201 4.27 4.58 2.54
CA VAL A 201 3.67 5.92 2.71
C VAL A 201 3.92 6.41 4.13
N MET A 202 4.84 7.35 4.28
CA MET A 202 5.29 7.85 5.58
C MET A 202 4.94 9.32 5.77
N PHE A 203 4.29 9.61 6.90
CA PHE A 203 4.09 10.96 7.43
C PHE A 203 4.95 11.11 8.69
N THR A 204 5.92 12.01 8.67
CA THR A 204 6.83 12.23 9.80
C THR A 204 7.14 13.70 9.99
N GLY A 205 7.49 14.14 11.20
CA GLY A 205 8.03 15.49 11.40
C GLY A 205 7.69 16.16 12.73
N ASN A 206 8.43 17.24 12.94
CA ASN A 206 8.38 18.19 14.05
C ASN A 206 7.59 19.45 13.61
N GLY A 207 6.29 19.49 13.83
CA GLY A 207 5.46 20.68 13.62
C GLY A 207 3.97 20.42 13.85
N GLU A 208 3.17 21.48 13.82
CA GLU A 208 1.72 21.36 13.85
C GLU A 208 1.22 20.90 12.47
N PHE A 209 1.17 19.58 12.19
CA PHE A 209 0.33 19.14 11.07
C PHE A 209 -1.10 19.56 11.41
N LYS A 210 -1.68 20.44 10.60
CA LYS A 210 -3.08 20.84 10.80
C LYS A 210 -4.00 19.66 10.49
N SER A 211 -3.70 18.89 9.44
CA SER A 211 -4.52 17.76 9.04
C SER A 211 -3.81 16.76 8.11
N ILE A 212 -3.99 15.47 8.35
CA ILE A 212 -3.65 14.37 7.43
C ILE A 212 -4.96 13.63 7.09
N ILE A 213 -5.36 13.62 5.82
CA ILE A 213 -6.57 12.94 5.36
C ILE A 213 -6.18 11.84 4.37
N ILE A 214 -6.50 10.59 4.67
CA ILE A 214 -6.32 9.43 3.80
C ILE A 214 -7.69 8.79 3.62
N ASN A 215 -8.28 8.91 2.44
CA ASN A 215 -9.67 8.55 2.22
C ASN A 215 -9.91 7.78 0.93
N LYS A 216 -10.62 6.65 1.01
CA LYS A 216 -10.96 5.81 -0.17
C LYS A 216 -9.74 5.37 -0.97
N CYS A 217 -8.61 5.18 -0.30
CA CYS A 217 -7.39 4.65 -0.89
C CYS A 217 -7.32 3.12 -0.73
N GLU A 218 -6.52 2.49 -1.58
CA GLU A 218 -6.24 1.05 -1.53
C GLU A 218 -4.74 0.80 -1.41
N PHE A 219 -4.33 0.01 -0.42
CA PHE A 219 -2.96 -0.43 -0.17
C PHE A 219 -2.92 -1.95 -0.35
N ILE A 220 -2.24 -2.44 -1.37
CA ILE A 220 -2.38 -3.82 -1.85
C ILE A 220 -1.00 -4.48 -2.03
N ASN A 221 -0.81 -5.66 -1.46
CA ASN A 221 0.43 -6.45 -1.60
C ASN A 221 1.68 -5.66 -1.18
N MET A 222 1.68 -5.17 0.07
CA MET A 222 2.78 -4.37 0.62
C MET A 222 3.66 -5.26 1.49
N ASN A 223 4.85 -5.66 1.03
CA ASN A 223 5.68 -6.66 1.71
C ASN A 223 7.07 -6.13 2.07
N TYR A 224 7.51 -6.45 3.29
CA TYR A 224 8.77 -5.98 3.87
C TYR A 224 9.59 -7.18 4.37
N SER A 225 10.87 -7.24 4.00
CA SER A 225 11.60 -8.50 3.96
C SER A 225 12.67 -8.75 5.04
N ASP A 226 12.84 -7.91 6.09
CA ASP A 226 13.30 -8.35 7.44
C ASP A 226 13.72 -7.24 8.45
N VAL A 227 13.65 -5.94 8.12
CA VAL A 227 14.25 -4.91 8.99
C VAL A 227 13.42 -3.63 9.09
N GLY A 228 13.26 -3.12 10.32
CA GLY A 228 12.85 -1.75 10.62
C GLY A 228 11.35 -1.45 10.79
N LEU A 229 11.07 -0.20 11.16
CA LEU A 229 9.72 0.37 11.35
C LEU A 229 8.94 0.49 10.04
N CYS A 230 8.56 -0.64 9.46
CA CYS A 230 7.88 -0.68 8.18
C CYS A 230 6.37 -0.96 8.35
N SER A 231 5.57 -0.32 7.51
CA SER A 231 4.14 -0.57 7.36
C SER A 231 3.68 -0.03 6.01
N ALA A 232 2.48 -0.39 5.55
CA ALA A 232 1.91 0.24 4.36
C ALA A 232 1.75 1.76 4.55
N VAL A 233 1.26 2.18 5.72
CA VAL A 233 1.11 3.58 6.12
C VAL A 233 1.64 3.80 7.53
N SER A 234 2.58 4.75 7.68
CA SER A 234 3.03 5.19 9.00
C SER A 234 2.73 6.67 9.23
N ILE A 235 2.17 6.97 10.41
CA ILE A 235 1.88 8.32 10.86
C ILE A 235 2.66 8.55 12.16
N GLN A 236 3.73 9.34 12.08
CA GLN A 236 4.64 9.64 13.19
C GLN A 236 4.66 11.15 13.41
N SER A 237 4.10 11.60 14.53
CA SER A 237 3.89 13.03 14.77
C SER A 237 4.62 13.52 16.01
N TYR A 238 5.79 14.15 15.87
CA TYR A 238 6.66 14.44 17.01
C TYR A 238 6.39 15.75 17.77
N ASP A 239 5.58 16.68 17.24
CA ASP A 239 5.43 18.05 17.81
C ASP A 239 4.00 18.55 18.10
N ASN A 240 3.02 17.64 18.16
CA ASN A 240 1.69 17.83 18.76
C ASN A 240 0.71 18.85 18.12
N SER A 241 -0.59 18.47 18.13
CA SER A 241 -1.80 19.06 17.49
C SER A 241 -2.21 18.44 16.15
N VAL A 242 -1.75 17.23 15.85
CA VAL A 242 -2.05 16.53 14.60
C VAL A 242 -3.45 15.95 14.60
N LYS A 243 -4.15 16.16 13.49
CA LYS A 243 -5.43 15.51 13.20
C LYS A 243 -5.28 14.58 12.02
N ALA A 244 -5.32 13.28 12.26
CA ALA A 244 -5.19 12.26 11.22
C ALA A 244 -6.53 11.53 11.03
N TYR A 245 -7.06 11.58 9.81
CA TYR A 245 -8.30 10.94 9.39
C TYR A 245 -7.99 9.89 8.32
N VAL A 246 -8.00 8.62 8.70
CA VAL A 246 -7.81 7.47 7.81
C VAL A 246 -9.16 6.77 7.65
N THR A 247 -9.89 7.08 6.58
CA THR A 247 -11.30 6.69 6.42
C THR A 247 -11.60 5.94 5.13
N ASP A 248 -12.50 4.95 5.20
CA ASP A 248 -13.00 4.20 4.04
C ASP A 248 -11.90 3.57 3.13
N ASN A 249 -10.73 3.27 3.68
CA ASN A 249 -9.61 2.68 2.93
C ASN A 249 -9.64 1.15 2.95
N LYS A 250 -8.87 0.53 2.05
CA LYS A 250 -8.63 -0.92 2.04
C LYS A 250 -7.15 -1.22 2.19
N PHE A 251 -6.82 -2.12 3.10
CA PHE A 251 -5.48 -2.67 3.30
C PHE A 251 -5.54 -4.18 3.06
N ILE A 252 -4.87 -4.66 2.02
CA ILE A 252 -4.99 -6.03 1.52
C ILE A 252 -3.60 -6.61 1.34
N ASN A 253 -3.31 -7.73 2.01
CA ASN A 253 -2.01 -8.43 1.90
C ASN A 253 -0.82 -7.51 2.24
N CYS A 254 -0.96 -6.63 3.22
CA CYS A 254 0.14 -5.84 3.77
C CYS A 254 0.84 -6.67 4.85
N ASN A 255 2.08 -7.06 4.61
CA ASN A 255 2.83 -7.99 5.45
C ASN A 255 4.17 -7.41 5.87
N ASN A 256 4.35 -7.21 7.18
CA ASN A 256 5.64 -6.91 7.78
C ASN A 256 5.91 -7.83 8.97
N LEU A 257 6.74 -8.86 8.79
CA LEU A 257 6.98 -9.83 9.83
C LEU A 257 7.92 -9.33 10.96
N ASN A 258 8.46 -8.10 10.88
CA ASN A 258 9.29 -7.51 11.93
C ASN A 258 9.40 -5.97 11.85
N PRO A 259 9.27 -5.18 12.95
CA PRO A 259 8.89 -5.54 14.31
C PRO A 259 7.43 -5.29 14.68
N TYR A 260 6.59 -4.65 13.84
CA TYR A 260 5.30 -4.12 14.31
C TYR A 260 4.06 -4.63 13.58
N THR A 261 3.71 -4.02 12.45
CA THR A 261 2.42 -4.21 11.78
C THR A 261 2.53 -4.16 10.27
N GLY A 262 1.66 -4.90 9.59
CA GLY A 262 1.60 -4.90 8.13
C GLY A 262 0.98 -3.64 7.54
N ALA A 263 -0.15 -3.19 8.11
CA ALA A 263 -0.96 -2.13 7.47
C ALA A 263 -0.68 -0.72 8.01
N ILE A 264 -1.10 -0.39 9.24
CA ILE A 264 -1.00 0.99 9.77
C ILE A 264 -0.18 1.02 11.06
N PHE A 265 0.87 1.84 11.08
CA PHE A 265 1.67 2.15 12.26
C PHE A 265 1.50 3.61 12.70
N ILE A 266 0.97 3.83 13.90
CA ILE A 266 0.74 5.17 14.48
C ILE A 266 1.68 5.36 15.67
N VAL A 267 2.46 6.44 15.65
CA VAL A 267 3.29 6.88 16.78
C VAL A 267 2.82 8.25 17.24
N ASN A 268 2.40 8.31 18.51
CA ASN A 268 1.91 9.48 19.22
C ASN A 268 2.85 9.83 20.37
N PRO A 269 4.03 10.40 20.09
CA PRO A 269 5.03 10.76 21.09
C PRO A 269 4.54 11.88 22.02
N SER A 270 5.17 12.00 23.19
CA SER A 270 4.93 13.09 24.13
C SER A 270 5.90 14.24 23.86
N SER A 271 5.43 15.32 23.23
CA SER A 271 6.18 16.58 23.20
C SER A 271 5.83 17.49 24.39
N TYR A 272 6.73 18.39 24.80
CA TYR A 272 6.49 19.38 25.85
C TYR A 272 6.45 20.79 25.24
N PRO A 273 5.36 21.58 25.44
CA PRO A 273 4.16 21.23 26.22
C PRO A 273 3.31 20.15 25.52
N LYS A 274 2.69 19.26 26.31
CA LYS A 274 1.77 18.23 25.78
C LYS A 274 0.59 18.95 25.10
N LYS A 275 0.41 18.78 23.79
CA LYS A 275 -0.83 19.17 23.09
C LYS A 275 -1.53 17.92 22.57
N PRO A 276 -2.87 17.86 22.57
CA PRO A 276 -3.59 16.66 22.17
C PRO A 276 -3.47 16.42 20.67
N ASN A 277 -3.26 15.16 20.27
CA ASN A 277 -3.45 14.72 18.89
C ASN A 277 -4.81 14.01 18.74
N GLU A 278 -5.32 13.94 17.52
CA GLU A 278 -6.57 13.26 17.17
C GLU A 278 -6.28 12.25 16.05
N PHE A 279 -6.54 10.97 16.31
CA PHE A 279 -6.40 9.91 15.32
C PHE A 279 -7.73 9.20 15.11
N VAL A 280 -8.28 9.32 13.91
CA VAL A 280 -9.54 8.72 13.49
C VAL A 280 -9.25 7.73 12.36
N VAL A 281 -9.31 6.44 12.67
CA VAL A 281 -9.18 5.36 11.68
C VAL A 281 -10.52 4.65 11.61
N GLU A 282 -11.41 5.05 10.68
CA GLU A 282 -12.80 4.56 10.66
C GLU A 282 -13.28 4.04 9.31
N GLY A 283 -14.16 3.06 9.31
CA GLY A 283 -14.79 2.54 8.08
C GLY A 283 -13.83 1.78 7.16
N ASN A 284 -12.59 1.49 7.60
CA ASN A 284 -11.60 0.81 6.78
C ASN A 284 -11.81 -0.70 6.76
N THR A 285 -11.26 -1.36 5.74
CA THR A 285 -11.21 -2.82 5.64
C THR A 285 -9.76 -3.29 5.66
N PHE A 286 -9.44 -4.22 6.57
CA PHE A 286 -8.14 -4.85 6.71
C PHE A 286 -8.27 -6.34 6.42
N THR A 287 -7.70 -6.79 5.31
CA THR A 287 -7.84 -8.17 4.84
C THR A 287 -6.49 -8.84 4.63
N ASN A 288 -6.28 -9.96 5.32
CA ASN A 288 -5.11 -10.82 5.13
C ASN A 288 -3.78 -10.07 5.33
N ASN A 289 -3.74 -9.15 6.30
CA ASN A 289 -2.51 -8.44 6.66
C ASN A 289 -1.76 -9.21 7.75
N ALA A 290 -0.44 -9.13 7.76
CA ALA A 290 0.39 -9.81 8.74
C ALA A 290 1.41 -8.85 9.36
N GLY A 291 1.56 -8.91 10.68
CA GLY A 291 2.59 -8.18 11.41
C GLY A 291 3.30 -9.04 12.43
N ASN A 292 4.29 -8.49 13.12
CA ASN A 292 4.85 -9.16 14.28
C ASN A 292 3.91 -9.08 15.49
N TYR A 293 3.41 -7.89 15.83
CA TYR A 293 2.47 -7.68 16.93
C TYR A 293 1.00 -7.72 16.47
N SER A 294 0.69 -7.14 15.31
CA SER A 294 -0.67 -7.07 14.77
C SER A 294 -0.66 -6.98 13.25
N GLY A 295 -1.64 -7.57 12.57
CA GLY A 295 -1.72 -7.47 11.11
C GLY A 295 -2.23 -6.11 10.62
N ALA A 296 -3.17 -5.50 11.34
CA ALA A 296 -3.85 -4.30 10.86
C ALA A 296 -3.33 -3.00 11.48
N ILE A 297 -3.45 -2.81 12.78
CA ILE A 297 -3.13 -1.51 13.42
C ILE A 297 -2.17 -1.74 14.57
N PHE A 298 -1.09 -0.95 14.60
CA PHE A 298 -0.26 -0.79 15.79
C PHE A 298 -0.29 0.67 16.21
N LEU A 299 -0.73 0.92 17.44
CA LEU A 299 -0.70 2.24 18.07
C LEU A 299 0.37 2.25 19.16
N ASP A 300 1.32 3.17 19.05
CA ASP A 300 2.29 3.51 20.09
C ASP A 300 2.05 4.92 20.60
N SER A 301 1.63 5.07 21.86
CA SER A 301 1.19 6.36 22.39
C SER A 301 1.83 6.73 23.71
N PHE A 302 2.56 7.84 23.71
CA PHE A 302 3.20 8.45 24.87
C PHE A 302 2.46 9.70 25.36
N ASN A 303 1.49 10.22 24.60
CA ASN A 303 0.76 11.44 24.94
C ASN A 303 -0.65 11.11 25.49
N THR A 304 -0.81 11.33 26.80
CA THR A 304 -2.04 11.03 27.56
C THR A 304 -3.22 11.94 27.22
N LEU A 305 -3.00 13.06 26.52
CA LEU A 305 -4.04 14.01 26.11
C LEU A 305 -4.67 13.68 24.75
N SER A 306 -4.05 12.78 23.98
CA SER A 306 -4.51 12.45 22.63
C SER A 306 -5.81 11.64 22.64
N SER A 307 -6.58 11.77 21.57
CA SER A 307 -7.84 11.07 21.36
C SER A 307 -7.75 10.12 20.16
N PHE A 308 -8.46 8.99 20.28
CA PHE A 308 -8.41 7.91 19.32
C PHE A 308 -9.83 7.44 18.99
N SER A 309 -10.10 7.19 17.72
CA SER A 309 -11.32 6.54 17.26
C SER A 309 -11.01 5.50 16.20
N PHE A 310 -11.42 4.25 16.43
CA PHE A 310 -11.17 3.08 15.59
C PHE A 310 -12.47 2.37 15.21
N LYS A 311 -13.52 3.16 14.97
CA LYS A 311 -14.89 2.70 14.77
C LYS A 311 -15.16 2.13 13.39
N ASN A 312 -16.17 1.27 13.30
CA ASN A 312 -16.73 0.76 12.04
C ASN A 312 -15.71 0.09 11.09
N ASN A 313 -14.58 -0.38 11.60
CA ASN A 313 -13.58 -1.10 10.80
C ASN A 313 -13.95 -2.58 10.65
N LYS A 314 -13.51 -3.18 9.54
CA LYS A 314 -13.69 -4.61 9.27
C LYS A 314 -12.34 -5.29 9.18
N PHE A 315 -12.12 -6.25 10.06
CA PHE A 315 -10.91 -7.03 10.12
C PHE A 315 -11.18 -8.47 9.66
N SER A 316 -10.41 -8.97 8.70
CA SER A 316 -10.56 -10.33 8.19
C SER A 316 -9.22 -10.98 7.90
N LYS A 317 -9.00 -12.18 8.45
CA LYS A 317 -7.83 -13.03 8.21
C LYS A 317 -6.49 -12.36 8.53
N ASN A 318 -6.48 -11.35 9.41
CA ASN A 318 -5.22 -10.76 9.84
C ASN A 318 -4.47 -11.73 10.75
N LEU A 319 -3.15 -11.66 10.71
CA LEU A 319 -2.25 -12.52 11.45
C LEU A 319 -1.21 -11.71 12.20
N ASN A 320 -0.68 -12.30 13.26
CA ASN A 320 0.54 -11.86 13.90
C ASN A 320 1.48 -13.04 14.19
N ASN A 321 2.75 -12.75 14.44
CA ASN A 321 3.77 -13.75 14.77
C ASN A 321 3.86 -14.06 16.28
N GLN A 322 2.94 -13.49 17.09
CA GLN A 322 2.88 -13.75 18.53
C GLN A 322 2.46 -15.21 18.79
N THR A 323 3.17 -15.90 19.68
CA THR A 323 2.92 -17.32 20.00
C THR A 323 1.53 -17.57 20.60
N SER A 324 0.98 -16.59 21.33
CA SER A 324 -0.37 -16.63 21.89
C SER A 324 -1.46 -16.40 20.84
N GLY A 325 -1.13 -15.79 19.69
CA GLY A 325 -2.09 -15.37 18.67
C GLY A 325 -3.08 -14.31 19.14
N ILE A 326 -2.78 -13.58 20.23
CA ILE A 326 -3.58 -12.48 20.78
C ILE A 326 -3.23 -11.19 20.02
N GLY A 327 -4.20 -10.31 19.77
CA GLY A 327 -3.97 -9.01 19.13
C GLY A 327 -3.74 -9.08 17.62
N LYS A 328 -4.24 -10.11 16.94
CA LYS A 328 -4.05 -10.31 15.49
C LYS A 328 -4.50 -9.14 14.65
N ASP A 329 -5.56 -8.44 15.06
CA ASP A 329 -6.03 -7.27 14.34
C ASP A 329 -5.30 -6.02 14.82
N VAL A 330 -5.29 -5.80 16.14
CA VAL A 330 -4.80 -4.54 16.70
C VAL A 330 -3.95 -4.76 17.94
N PHE A 331 -2.87 -3.99 18.01
CA PHE A 331 -2.02 -3.86 19.20
C PHE A 331 -1.98 -2.39 19.62
N ILE A 332 -2.24 -2.14 20.91
CA ILE A 332 -2.22 -0.81 21.50
C ILE A 332 -1.18 -0.76 22.63
N HIS A 333 -0.26 0.17 22.51
CA HIS A 333 0.67 0.52 23.57
C HIS A 333 0.40 1.95 24.05
N PHE A 334 0.25 2.08 25.36
CA PHE A 334 0.32 3.37 26.04
C PHE A 334 1.51 3.41 26.99
N SER A 335 2.35 4.45 26.97
CA SER A 335 3.42 4.56 27.96
C SER A 335 2.88 4.89 29.37
N GLU A 336 1.76 5.59 29.41
CA GLU A 336 1.05 6.03 30.61
C GLU A 336 -0.46 5.89 30.40
N ILE A 337 -1.24 5.74 31.47
CA ILE A 337 -2.71 5.68 31.38
C ILE A 337 -3.22 7.02 30.80
N PRO A 338 -4.02 7.02 29.72
CA PRO A 338 -4.60 8.24 29.16
C PRO A 338 -5.42 9.04 30.18
N ASP A 339 -5.51 10.35 29.98
CA ASP A 339 -6.20 11.24 30.92
C ASP A 339 -7.69 10.85 31.07
N GLY A 340 -8.13 10.69 32.32
CA GLY A 340 -9.49 10.26 32.66
C GLY A 340 -9.73 8.75 32.58
N TRP A 341 -8.72 7.95 32.23
CA TRP A 341 -8.77 6.50 32.27
C TRP A 341 -8.21 5.98 33.60
N THR A 342 -8.61 4.77 33.99
CA THR A 342 -8.13 4.07 35.19
C THR A 342 -7.81 2.62 34.85
N LYS A 343 -7.04 1.95 35.72
CA LYS A 343 -6.78 0.51 35.59
C LYS A 343 -8.07 -0.31 35.49
N ASP A 344 -9.13 0.13 36.17
CA ASP A 344 -10.41 -0.57 36.22
C ASP A 344 -11.30 -0.33 34.98
N ASN A 345 -11.14 0.80 34.28
CA ASN A 345 -12.01 1.18 33.16
C ASN A 345 -11.32 1.14 31.78
N ILE A 346 -10.01 0.91 31.72
CA ILE A 346 -9.24 0.94 30.46
C ILE A 346 -9.82 -0.02 29.41
N GLY A 347 -10.22 -1.23 29.80
CA GLY A 347 -10.81 -2.20 28.87
C GLY A 347 -12.14 -1.72 28.27
N SER A 348 -12.99 -1.06 29.07
CA SER A 348 -14.26 -0.49 28.55
C SER A 348 -14.01 0.72 27.66
N LYS A 349 -13.03 1.57 28.02
CA LYS A 349 -12.63 2.74 27.21
C LYS A 349 -12.06 2.33 25.86
N ILE A 350 -11.23 1.29 25.82
CA ILE A 350 -10.74 0.75 24.55
C ILE A 350 -11.91 0.11 23.77
N SER A 351 -12.84 -0.58 24.43
CA SER A 351 -14.02 -1.11 23.72
C SER A 351 -14.88 0.00 23.07
N GLU A 352 -15.01 1.16 23.72
CA GLU A 352 -15.73 2.34 23.20
C GLU A 352 -15.07 2.90 21.93
N ILE A 353 -13.74 2.95 21.84
CA ILE A 353 -13.07 3.48 20.64
C ILE A 353 -13.20 2.55 19.42
N PHE A 354 -13.54 1.27 19.61
CA PHE A 354 -13.79 0.31 18.51
C PHE A 354 -15.29 0.08 18.22
N GLU A 355 -16.16 0.96 18.68
CA GLU A 355 -17.60 0.83 18.44
C GLU A 355 -17.95 0.57 16.96
N GLY A 356 -18.78 -0.44 16.71
CA GLY A 356 -19.20 -0.83 15.36
C GLY A 356 -18.19 -1.65 14.55
N SER A 357 -16.95 -1.80 15.02
CA SER A 357 -15.93 -2.63 14.36
C SER A 357 -16.23 -4.13 14.48
N GLN A 358 -15.76 -4.91 13.52
CA GLN A 358 -16.03 -6.36 13.42
C GLN A 358 -14.78 -7.15 13.00
N THR A 359 -14.66 -8.38 13.49
CA THR A 359 -13.51 -9.27 13.21
C THR A 359 -13.90 -10.72 12.90
N ASP A 360 -13.11 -11.44 12.11
CA ASP A 360 -13.16 -12.90 12.02
C ASP A 360 -12.09 -13.64 12.84
N ALA A 361 -11.19 -12.92 13.52
CA ALA A 361 -10.15 -13.48 14.39
C ALA A 361 -10.73 -14.20 15.62
N GLY A 362 -11.96 -13.86 16.00
CA GLY A 362 -12.68 -14.46 17.12
C GLY A 362 -12.32 -13.79 18.44
N LYS A 363 -11.82 -14.58 19.39
CA LYS A 363 -11.42 -14.06 20.71
C LYS A 363 -10.13 -13.23 20.59
N ASP A 364 -10.01 -12.25 21.48
CA ASP A 364 -8.77 -11.55 21.79
C ASP A 364 -8.16 -10.83 20.57
N SER A 365 -9.04 -10.29 19.70
CA SER A 365 -8.69 -9.60 18.45
C SER A 365 -7.83 -8.36 18.66
N ILE A 366 -7.99 -7.70 19.81
CA ILE A 366 -7.24 -6.52 20.22
C ILE A 366 -6.44 -6.89 21.45
N TYR A 367 -5.17 -6.51 21.47
CA TYR A 367 -4.33 -6.54 22.66
C TYR A 367 -3.95 -5.12 23.07
N TYR A 368 -3.90 -4.86 24.37
CA TYR A 368 -3.38 -3.61 24.90
C TYR A 368 -2.46 -3.81 26.09
N LEU A 369 -1.50 -2.89 26.24
CA LEU A 369 -0.68 -2.78 27.44
C LEU A 369 -0.38 -1.31 27.77
N VAL A 370 -0.16 -1.05 29.06
CA VAL A 370 0.30 0.24 29.57
C VAL A 370 1.62 0.06 30.30
N GLY A 371 2.65 0.78 29.89
CA GLY A 371 3.96 0.75 30.53
C GLY A 371 5.11 0.84 29.54
N ASP A 372 6.13 0.02 29.76
CA ASP A 372 7.36 0.01 28.96
C ASP A 372 7.37 -1.25 28.08
N LEU A 373 7.50 -1.08 26.77
CA LEU A 373 7.55 -2.19 25.81
C LEU A 373 8.82 -3.02 25.94
N ASP A 374 9.91 -2.44 26.45
CA ASP A 374 11.25 -3.04 26.44
C ASP A 374 11.58 -3.80 27.74
N ARG A 375 10.64 -3.87 28.70
CA ARG A 375 10.85 -4.62 29.95
C ARG A 375 10.58 -6.10 29.76
N GLU A 376 11.48 -6.93 30.31
CA GLU A 376 11.31 -8.39 30.36
C GLU A 376 10.11 -8.83 31.21
N GLU A 377 9.67 -7.98 32.14
CA GLU A 377 8.50 -8.22 32.98
C GLU A 377 7.21 -7.74 32.29
N VAL A 378 6.18 -8.58 32.33
CA VAL A 378 4.85 -8.22 31.81
C VAL A 378 4.36 -6.97 32.53
N PRO A 379 3.93 -5.92 31.80
CA PRO A 379 3.43 -4.69 32.40
C PRO A 379 2.27 -4.96 33.37
N GLU A 380 2.15 -4.18 34.44
CA GLU A 380 1.12 -4.38 35.46
C GLU A 380 -0.31 -4.17 34.92
N ILE A 381 -0.45 -3.48 33.78
CA ILE A 381 -1.73 -3.18 33.15
C ILE A 381 -1.66 -3.65 31.70
N HIS A 382 -2.35 -4.75 31.42
CA HIS A 382 -2.51 -5.29 30.08
C HIS A 382 -3.85 -6.02 29.98
N GLY A 383 -4.27 -6.33 28.77
CA GLY A 383 -5.48 -7.11 28.55
C GLY A 383 -5.81 -7.29 27.09
N ASP A 384 -6.90 -7.98 26.85
CA ASP A 384 -7.42 -8.29 25.52
C ASP A 384 -8.90 -7.92 25.40
N ILE A 385 -9.31 -7.61 24.17
CA ILE A 385 -10.69 -7.27 23.82
C ILE A 385 -11.09 -8.06 22.58
N SER A 386 -12.25 -8.72 22.70
CA SER A 386 -12.88 -9.44 21.59
C SER A 386 -13.89 -8.54 20.88
N LEU A 387 -13.66 -8.26 19.60
CA LEU A 387 -14.62 -7.55 18.76
C LEU A 387 -15.79 -8.45 18.33
N PRO A 388 -16.96 -7.87 17.99
CA PRO A 388 -18.06 -8.61 17.39
C PRO A 388 -17.65 -9.38 16.12
N GLU A 389 -18.25 -10.55 15.91
CA GLU A 389 -17.96 -11.39 14.74
C GLU A 389 -18.36 -10.69 13.42
N LEU A 390 -17.49 -10.76 12.43
CA LEU A 390 -17.71 -10.27 11.07
C LEU A 390 -18.85 -11.05 10.40
N ARG A 391 -20.02 -10.41 10.32
CA ARG A 391 -21.24 -10.96 9.72
C ARG A 391 -21.17 -10.93 8.19
N ASN A 392 -20.26 -11.69 7.59
CA ASN A 392 -20.21 -11.93 6.14
C ASN A 392 -19.34 -13.15 5.76
N LYS A 393 -19.33 -14.19 6.60
CA LYS A 393 -18.69 -15.46 6.24
C LYS A 393 -19.52 -16.13 5.15
N TRP A 394 -19.11 -16.03 3.88
CA TRP A 394 -19.83 -16.69 2.77
C TRP A 394 -19.96 -18.21 2.98
N TRP A 395 -19.00 -18.82 3.69
CA TRP A 395 -19.05 -20.23 4.11
C TRP A 395 -20.05 -20.52 5.24
N GLN A 396 -20.57 -19.51 5.95
CA GLN A 396 -21.71 -19.67 6.86
C GLN A 396 -23.05 -19.45 6.15
N ASN A 397 -23.05 -19.04 4.87
CA ASN A 397 -24.26 -19.02 4.07
C ASN A 397 -24.70 -20.46 3.81
N LYS A 398 -25.76 -20.88 4.52
CA LYS A 398 -26.35 -22.22 4.43
C LYS A 398 -26.58 -22.64 2.96
N TYR A 399 -26.95 -21.70 2.10
CA TYR A 399 -27.20 -21.95 0.68
C TYR A 399 -25.91 -22.21 -0.12
N ALA A 400 -24.79 -21.59 0.24
CA ALA A 400 -23.50 -21.84 -0.41
C ALA A 400 -22.96 -23.25 -0.08
N ILE A 401 -23.08 -23.68 1.18
CA ILE A 401 -22.72 -25.05 1.59
C ILE A 401 -23.61 -26.09 0.90
N ILE A 402 -24.93 -25.84 0.85
CA ILE A 402 -25.87 -26.71 0.13
C ILE A 402 -25.51 -26.78 -1.35
N GLY A 403 -25.21 -25.64 -1.99
CA GLY A 403 -24.80 -25.57 -3.39
C GLY A 403 -23.54 -26.40 -3.69
N ILE A 404 -22.49 -26.27 -2.86
CA ILE A 404 -21.25 -27.05 -3.02
C ILE A 404 -21.51 -28.56 -2.82
N SER A 405 -22.33 -28.92 -1.83
CA SER A 405 -22.66 -30.32 -1.52
C SER A 405 -23.47 -30.97 -2.65
N VAL A 406 -24.49 -30.28 -3.16
CA VAL A 406 -25.31 -30.75 -4.28
C VAL A 406 -24.49 -30.81 -5.57
N GLY A 407 -23.68 -29.78 -5.86
CA GLY A 407 -22.81 -29.75 -7.03
C GLY A 407 -21.79 -30.91 -7.05
N SER A 408 -21.19 -31.22 -5.89
CA SER A 408 -20.26 -32.34 -5.74
C SER A 408 -20.95 -33.70 -5.97
N LEU A 409 -22.19 -33.87 -5.47
CA LEU A 409 -22.96 -35.09 -5.68
C LEU A 409 -23.29 -35.30 -7.17
N VAL A 410 -23.71 -34.24 -7.86
CA VAL A 410 -24.00 -34.28 -9.31
C VAL A 410 -22.74 -34.62 -10.11
N LEU A 411 -21.58 -34.05 -9.74
CA LEU A 411 -20.29 -34.34 -10.38
C LEU A 411 -19.94 -35.83 -10.23
N VAL A 412 -20.06 -36.39 -9.03
CA VAL A 412 -19.79 -37.81 -8.77
C VAL A 412 -20.71 -38.71 -9.60
N VAL A 413 -22.01 -38.41 -9.66
CA VAL A 413 -22.97 -39.17 -10.47
C VAL A 413 -22.63 -39.10 -11.97
N ALA A 414 -22.23 -37.93 -12.46
CA ALA A 414 -21.82 -37.76 -13.86
C ALA A 414 -20.57 -38.58 -14.18
N VAL A 415 -19.55 -38.55 -13.33
CA VAL A 415 -18.31 -39.33 -13.50
C VAL A 415 -18.61 -40.83 -13.49
N VAL A 416 -19.39 -41.32 -12.53
CA VAL A 416 -19.78 -42.74 -12.46
C VAL A 416 -20.56 -43.16 -13.71
N SER A 417 -21.48 -42.32 -14.19
CA SER A 417 -22.24 -42.60 -15.41
C SER A 417 -21.33 -42.71 -16.64
N ILE A 418 -20.35 -41.80 -16.78
CA ILE A 418 -19.36 -41.84 -17.87
C ILE A 418 -18.54 -43.13 -17.80
N VAL A 419 -18.09 -43.52 -16.61
CA VAL A 419 -17.32 -44.77 -16.42
C VAL A 419 -18.15 -46.00 -16.80
N ILE A 420 -19.41 -46.07 -16.35
CA ILE A 420 -20.32 -47.18 -16.69
C ILE A 420 -20.55 -47.25 -18.20
N ILE A 421 -20.83 -46.11 -18.85
CA ILE A 421 -21.00 -46.03 -20.30
C ILE A 421 -19.73 -46.51 -21.01
N GLY A 422 -18.56 -46.05 -20.55
CA GLY A 422 -17.25 -46.49 -21.07
C GLY A 422 -17.06 -48.00 -20.96
N VAL A 423 -17.39 -48.61 -19.83
CA VAL A 423 -17.31 -50.07 -19.61
C VAL A 423 -18.27 -50.83 -20.53
N ILE A 424 -19.51 -50.34 -20.70
CA ILE A 424 -20.51 -50.95 -21.60
C ILE A 424 -20.03 -50.89 -23.05
N VAL A 425 -19.54 -49.73 -23.49
CA VAL A 425 -18.99 -49.55 -24.86
C VAL A 425 -17.77 -50.45 -25.08
N TYR A 426 -16.86 -50.52 -24.11
CA TYR A 426 -15.68 -51.39 -24.18
C TYR A 426 -16.06 -52.86 -24.28
N ARG A 427 -16.99 -53.34 -23.45
CA ARG A 427 -17.52 -54.72 -23.52
C ARG A 427 -18.19 -55.02 -24.86
N LYS A 428 -18.98 -54.08 -25.38
CA LYS A 428 -19.66 -54.22 -26.69
C LYS A 428 -18.66 -54.25 -27.86
N LYS A 429 -17.55 -53.51 -27.76
CA LYS A 429 -16.47 -53.51 -28.77
C LYS A 429 -15.69 -54.83 -28.75
N LYS A 430 -15.41 -55.38 -27.56
CA LYS A 430 -14.76 -56.69 -27.39
C LYS A 430 -15.65 -57.85 -27.88
N GLY A 431 -16.96 -57.78 -27.65
CA GLY A 431 -17.93 -58.76 -28.17
C GLY A 431 -18.09 -58.77 -29.70
N LYS A 432 -17.71 -57.69 -30.41
CA LYS A 432 -17.70 -57.66 -31.88
C LYS A 432 -16.41 -58.15 -32.53
N HIS A 433 -15.34 -58.41 -31.75
CA HIS A 433 -14.05 -58.91 -32.25
C HIS A 433 -13.75 -60.36 -31.81
N GLY A 434 -14.70 -61.04 -31.16
CA GLY A 434 -14.59 -62.46 -30.80
C GLY A 434 -15.46 -63.32 -31.71
N SER A 435 -14.98 -63.59 -32.93
CA SER A 435 -15.25 -64.79 -33.77
C SER A 435 -14.95 -64.46 -35.24
N SER A 436 -13.68 -64.29 -35.58
CA SER A 436 -13.20 -64.63 -36.93
C SER A 436 -12.47 -65.97 -36.78
N GLY A 437 -13.16 -67.05 -37.12
CA GLY A 437 -12.64 -68.42 -37.07
C GLY A 437 -11.46 -68.62 -38.03
N ILE A 438 -10.26 -68.26 -37.59
CA ILE A 438 -9.00 -68.49 -38.30
C ILE A 438 -7.99 -69.29 -37.45
N GLU A 439 -8.18 -69.41 -36.13
CA GLU A 439 -7.28 -70.20 -35.26
C GLU A 439 -7.55 -71.72 -35.24
N GLY A 440 -8.63 -72.19 -35.87
CA GLY A 440 -8.98 -73.62 -35.93
C GLY A 440 -8.22 -74.43 -37.00
N GLU A 441 -7.75 -73.80 -38.08
CA GLU A 441 -7.08 -74.51 -39.19
C GLU A 441 -5.56 -74.63 -39.01
N TYR A 442 -4.93 -73.80 -38.17
CA TYR A 442 -3.47 -73.84 -37.95
C TYR A 442 -3.01 -75.04 -37.10
N LEU A 443 -3.88 -75.61 -36.25
CA LEU A 443 -3.54 -76.72 -35.35
C LEU A 443 -3.73 -78.12 -35.98
N LEU A 444 -4.43 -78.23 -37.11
CA LEU A 444 -4.56 -79.50 -37.84
C LEU A 444 -3.42 -79.73 -38.86
N ALA A 445 -2.71 -78.68 -39.27
CA ALA A 445 -1.60 -78.77 -40.23
C ALA A 445 -0.24 -79.15 -39.61
N TYR A 446 -0.07 -79.05 -38.27
CA TYR A 446 1.21 -79.31 -37.59
C TYR A 446 1.23 -80.59 -36.72
N GLY A 447 0.12 -81.32 -36.61
CA GLY A 447 0.04 -82.58 -35.85
C GLY A 447 0.67 -83.80 -36.52
N GLN A 448 1.45 -83.64 -37.59
CA GLN A 448 1.97 -84.76 -38.41
C GLN A 448 3.50 -84.83 -38.56
N LYS A 449 4.26 -84.16 -37.69
CA LYS A 449 5.71 -84.34 -37.62
C LYS A 449 6.18 -84.47 -36.19
N GLU A 450 6.06 -85.67 -35.64
CA GLU A 450 7.02 -86.27 -34.70
C GLU A 450 6.66 -87.75 -34.49
N SER A 451 7.03 -88.58 -35.47
CA SER A 451 7.25 -90.01 -35.29
C SER A 451 8.45 -90.43 -36.12
N LYS A 452 9.64 -90.42 -35.50
CA LYS A 452 10.70 -91.42 -35.67
C LYS A 452 11.85 -91.12 -34.72
#